data_AF-A0A832WL01-F1
#
_entry.id   AF-A0A832WL01-F1
#
_cell.length_a   1.000
_cell.length_b   1.000
_cell.length_c   1.000
_cell.angle_alpha   90.00
_cell.angle_beta   90.00
_cell.angle_gamma   90.00
#
_symmetry.space_group_name_H-M   'P 1'
#
loop_
_entity.id
_entity.type
_entity.pdbx_description
1 polymer ?
#
loop_
_entity_poly.entity_id
_entity_poly.type
_entity_poly.pdbx_seq_one_letter_code
_entity_poly.pdbx_strand_id
1 'polypeptide(L)'
;MSRDEIVRWWASNFYNSLARPAIPLFIMLTGALLLQSSKTDEPLKAFFRKRWRRIGLPFIFWGVAYFAWRFFVNGEALDGTSMVQGILTGPYTHFWYLYLLIGLYILTPVFRIVVAYSGRKLLRYFLVIWFVGTAIVPLVNLSEKYVLNANVFLLTGWIGYFVLGAYLSQVRWRTPILRLLLVLGYLWTIFGTYLLVATIGEQQSQFFYNSFSFNVIMGSVALFQLLSAVPMHAIVGRLSLVNRLVREISQNTLPIYLFHVMVMETLQKGYLGFKISLTTMNPFLEIPLITISTLFISLGIIMPLKKIPHFNRLIG
;
A
#
# COMPACT_ATOMS: atom_id res chain seq x y z
N MET A 1 -20.68 7.16 -23.80
CA MET A 1 -19.85 5.99 -23.45
C MET A 1 -20.51 4.74 -24.02
N SER A 2 -19.73 3.87 -24.66
CA SER A 2 -20.21 2.55 -25.08
C SER A 2 -20.55 1.68 -23.88
N ARG A 3 -21.36 0.63 -24.07
CA ARG A 3 -21.69 -0.34 -23.00
C ARG A 3 -20.42 -0.92 -22.37
N ASP A 4 -19.42 -1.22 -23.19
CA ASP A 4 -18.16 -1.82 -22.76
C ASP A 4 -17.31 -0.84 -21.94
N GLU A 5 -17.29 0.45 -22.31
CA GLU A 5 -16.64 1.49 -21.51
C GLU A 5 -17.27 1.64 -20.13
N ILE A 6 -18.60 1.59 -20.04
CA ILE A 6 -19.33 1.67 -18.77
C ILE A 6 -18.97 0.49 -17.87
N VAL A 7 -18.96 -0.73 -18.42
CA VAL A 7 -18.60 -1.94 -17.67
C VAL A 7 -17.14 -1.88 -17.21
N ARG A 8 -16.21 -1.45 -18.08
CA ARG A 8 -14.79 -1.26 -17.73
C ARG A 8 -14.61 -0.23 -16.61
N TRP A 9 -15.31 0.89 -16.68
CA TRP A 9 -15.25 1.94 -15.69
C TRP A 9 -15.75 1.44 -14.33
N TRP A 10 -16.90 0.76 -14.28
CA TRP A 10 -17.45 0.23 -13.03
C TRP A 10 -16.58 -0.87 -12.42
N ALA A 11 -16.08 -1.80 -13.23
CA ALA A 11 -15.16 -2.82 -12.74
C ALA A 11 -13.89 -2.20 -12.16
N SER A 12 -13.28 -1.26 -12.89
CA SER A 12 -12.11 -0.54 -12.43
C SER A 12 -12.41 0.22 -11.14
N ASN A 13 -13.53 0.95 -11.07
CA ASN A 13 -13.93 1.69 -9.87
C ASN A 13 -14.10 0.76 -8.66
N PHE A 14 -14.78 -0.36 -8.84
CA PHE A 14 -15.02 -1.34 -7.80
C PHE A 14 -13.72 -1.94 -7.24
N TYR A 15 -12.87 -2.53 -8.08
CA TYR A 15 -11.62 -3.14 -7.62
C TYR A 15 -10.64 -2.13 -7.06
N ASN A 16 -10.58 -0.95 -7.67
CA ASN A 16 -9.69 0.10 -7.21
C ASN A 16 -10.13 0.62 -5.83
N SER A 17 -11.44 0.77 -5.61
CA SER A 17 -12.01 1.09 -4.29
C SER A 17 -11.65 0.05 -3.22
N LEU A 18 -11.77 -1.23 -3.56
CA LEU A 18 -11.43 -2.34 -2.65
C LEU A 18 -9.95 -2.36 -2.26
N ALA A 19 -9.07 -1.99 -3.19
CA ALA A 19 -7.62 -1.99 -2.96
C ALA A 19 -7.12 -0.80 -2.14
N ARG A 20 -7.89 0.30 -2.01
CA ARG A 20 -7.41 1.55 -1.39
C ARG A 20 -6.87 1.43 0.04
N PRO A 21 -7.44 0.60 0.93
CA PRO A 21 -6.89 0.43 2.27
C PRO A 21 -5.51 -0.27 2.30
N ALA A 22 -5.05 -0.92 1.23
CA ALA A 22 -3.85 -1.77 1.26
C ALA A 22 -2.60 -1.03 1.77
N ILE A 23 -2.28 0.14 1.19
CA ILE A 23 -1.09 0.91 1.59
C ILE A 23 -1.22 1.47 3.02
N PRO A 24 -2.33 2.14 3.41
CA PRO A 24 -2.58 2.52 4.80
C PRO A 24 -2.40 1.38 5.80
N LEU A 25 -2.89 0.18 5.48
CA LEU A 25 -2.75 -1.00 6.34
C LEU A 25 -1.28 -1.37 6.56
N PHE A 26 -0.48 -1.41 5.51
CA PHE A 26 0.96 -1.70 5.65
C PHE A 26 1.69 -0.64 6.49
N ILE A 27 1.33 0.63 6.36
CA ILE A 27 1.94 1.72 7.12
C ILE A 27 1.52 1.66 8.60
N MET A 28 0.24 1.44 8.89
CA MET A 28 -0.25 1.23 10.25
C MET A 28 0.39 0.01 10.89
N LEU A 29 0.53 -1.10 10.15
CA LEU A 29 1.22 -2.29 10.64
C LEU A 29 2.70 -1.99 10.93
N THR A 30 3.36 -1.24 10.06
CA THR A 30 4.75 -0.78 10.26
C THR A 30 4.86 0.05 11.54
N GLY A 31 3.92 0.96 11.78
CA GLY A 31 3.80 1.74 13.01
C GLY A 31 3.65 0.90 14.26
N ALA A 32 2.66 0.02 14.27
CA ALA A 32 2.36 -0.88 15.39
C ALA A 32 3.55 -1.78 15.78
N LEU A 33 4.39 -2.16 14.81
CA LEU A 33 5.54 -3.03 15.04
C LEU A 33 6.83 -2.29 15.40
N LEU A 34 7.03 -1.07 14.88
CA LEU A 34 8.28 -0.32 15.02
C LEU A 34 8.27 0.75 16.11
N LEU A 35 7.10 1.26 16.49
CA LEU A 35 6.94 2.30 17.51
C LEU A 35 6.62 1.72 18.91
N GLN A 36 6.93 0.43 19.11
CA GLN A 36 6.74 -0.24 20.40
C GLN A 36 7.70 0.34 21.44
N SER A 37 7.17 0.67 22.62
CA SER A 37 7.95 1.23 23.74
C SER A 37 9.04 0.28 24.23
N SER A 38 8.85 -1.03 24.09
CA SER A 38 9.85 -2.05 24.46
C SER A 38 11.12 -2.03 23.60
N LYS A 39 11.17 -1.23 22.51
CA LYS A 39 12.32 -1.14 21.61
C LYS A 39 13.04 0.21 21.71
N THR A 40 12.73 1.02 22.73
CA THR A 40 13.28 2.38 22.86
C THR A 40 14.81 2.37 23.00
N ASP A 41 15.36 1.35 23.67
CA ASP A 41 16.81 1.22 23.90
C ASP A 41 17.58 0.56 22.73
N GLU A 42 16.93 0.28 21.58
CA GLU A 42 17.62 -0.32 20.43
C GLU A 42 18.64 0.67 19.83
N PRO A 43 19.95 0.33 19.78
CA PRO A 43 20.95 1.23 19.23
C PRO A 43 20.70 1.55 17.75
N LEU A 44 20.86 2.82 17.35
CA LEU A 44 20.62 3.29 15.98
C LEU A 44 21.35 2.44 14.92
N LYS A 45 22.63 2.13 15.15
CA LYS A 45 23.43 1.31 14.23
C LYS A 45 22.84 -0.08 14.05
N ALA A 46 22.39 -0.72 15.13
CA ALA A 46 21.74 -2.02 15.08
C ALA A 46 20.37 -1.93 14.39
N PHE A 47 19.64 -0.83 14.61
CA PHE A 47 18.39 -0.56 13.94
C PHE A 47 18.59 -0.53 12.42
N PHE A 48 19.39 0.40 11.90
CA PHE A 48 19.56 0.61 10.46
C PHE A 48 20.21 -0.59 9.75
N ARG A 49 21.19 -1.26 10.37
CA ARG A 49 21.86 -2.43 9.78
C ARG A 49 20.89 -3.57 9.44
N LYS A 50 19.92 -3.85 10.31
CA LYS A 50 18.90 -4.89 10.07
C LYS A 50 18.01 -4.53 8.87
N ARG A 51 17.63 -3.26 8.72
CA ARG A 51 16.71 -2.80 7.67
C ARG A 51 17.42 -2.66 6.33
N TRP A 52 18.68 -2.22 6.32
CA TRP A 52 19.53 -2.21 5.12
C TRP A 52 19.64 -3.60 4.49
N ARG A 53 19.90 -4.63 5.31
CA ARG A 53 20.00 -6.02 4.82
C ARG A 53 18.67 -6.56 4.27
N ARG A 54 17.53 -6.07 4.76
CA ARG A 54 16.21 -6.57 4.38
C ARG A 54 15.59 -5.83 3.22
N ILE A 55 15.90 -4.54 3.04
CA ILE A 55 15.26 -3.67 2.04
C ILE A 55 16.28 -3.01 1.12
N GLY A 56 17.44 -2.57 1.62
CA GLY A 56 18.47 -1.94 0.78
C GLY A 56 19.02 -2.87 -0.29
N LEU A 57 19.38 -4.10 0.07
CA LEU A 57 19.88 -5.08 -0.91
C LEU A 57 18.82 -5.44 -1.98
N PRO A 58 17.56 -5.78 -1.61
CA PRO A 58 16.50 -5.99 -2.59
C PRO A 58 16.17 -4.77 -3.45
N PHE A 59 16.21 -3.57 -2.88
CA PHE A 59 15.99 -2.35 -3.63
C PHE A 59 16.99 -2.20 -4.77
N ILE A 60 18.29 -2.42 -4.51
CA ILE A 60 19.34 -2.33 -5.53
C ILE A 60 19.18 -3.43 -6.58
N PHE A 61 19.05 -4.68 -6.13
CA PHE A 61 18.94 -5.83 -7.02
C PHE A 61 17.76 -5.69 -7.99
N TRP A 62 16.56 -5.43 -7.46
CA TRP A 62 15.36 -5.29 -8.28
C TRP A 62 15.39 -3.99 -9.09
N GLY A 63 16.00 -2.92 -8.58
CA GLY A 63 16.19 -1.69 -9.35
C GLY A 63 16.98 -1.93 -10.63
N VAL A 64 18.10 -2.66 -10.54
CA VAL A 64 18.88 -3.08 -11.71
C VAL A 64 18.05 -3.97 -12.64
N ALA A 65 17.29 -4.92 -12.08
CA ALA A 65 16.42 -5.79 -12.87
C ALA A 65 15.35 -4.99 -13.64
N TYR A 66 14.76 -3.94 -13.07
CA TYR A 66 13.81 -3.08 -13.78
C TYR A 66 14.46 -2.20 -14.84
N PHE A 67 15.66 -1.67 -14.60
CA PHE A 67 16.38 -0.99 -15.68
C PHE A 67 16.68 -1.94 -16.85
N ALA A 68 17.10 -3.17 -16.56
CA ALA A 68 17.28 -4.20 -17.58
C ALA A 68 15.96 -4.52 -18.31
N TRP A 69 14.84 -4.67 -17.58
CA TRP A 69 13.53 -4.89 -18.17
C TRP A 69 13.10 -3.74 -19.10
N ARG A 70 13.27 -2.49 -18.66
CA ARG A 70 12.96 -1.31 -19.47
C ARG A 70 13.77 -1.25 -20.76
N PHE A 71 15.06 -1.54 -20.68
CA PHE A 71 15.93 -1.55 -21.86
C PHE A 71 15.65 -2.72 -22.80
N PHE A 72 15.75 -3.96 -22.31
CA PHE A 72 15.70 -5.17 -23.14
C PHE A 72 14.29 -5.60 -23.54
N VAL A 73 13.28 -5.31 -22.71
CA VAL A 73 11.90 -5.79 -22.93
C VAL A 73 10.98 -4.67 -23.40
N ASN A 74 11.03 -3.49 -22.76
CA ASN A 74 10.22 -2.36 -23.20
C ASN A 74 10.83 -1.60 -24.39
N GLY A 75 12.11 -1.83 -24.71
CA GLY A 75 12.81 -1.14 -25.79
C GLY A 75 13.06 0.34 -25.50
N GLU A 76 13.12 0.74 -24.22
CA GLU A 76 13.36 2.12 -23.83
C GLU A 76 14.83 2.49 -24.05
N ALA A 77 15.07 3.63 -24.71
CA ALA A 77 16.40 4.22 -24.81
C ALA A 77 16.82 4.82 -23.46
N LEU A 78 17.58 4.07 -22.67
CA LEU A 78 18.11 4.53 -21.40
C LEU A 78 19.45 5.24 -21.61
N ASP A 79 19.45 6.55 -21.34
CA ASP A 79 20.67 7.37 -21.22
C ASP A 79 21.07 7.57 -19.75
N GLY A 80 22.24 8.16 -19.51
CA GLY A 80 22.72 8.40 -18.14
C GLY A 80 21.76 9.25 -17.29
N THR A 81 21.11 10.23 -17.90
CA THR A 81 20.17 11.14 -17.22
C THR A 81 18.90 10.40 -16.77
N SER A 82 18.29 9.60 -17.63
CA SER A 82 17.11 8.81 -17.31
C SER A 82 17.39 7.71 -16.28
N MET A 83 18.60 7.15 -16.27
CA MET A 83 19.04 6.23 -15.22
C MET A 83 19.15 6.94 -13.86
N VAL A 84 19.81 8.11 -13.81
CA VAL A 84 19.90 8.90 -12.57
C VAL A 84 18.52 9.32 -12.09
N GLN A 85 17.66 9.81 -12.99
CA GLN A 85 16.29 10.18 -12.67
C GLN A 85 15.51 8.97 -12.12
N GLY A 86 15.63 7.79 -12.74
CA GLY A 86 15.02 6.56 -12.23
C GLY A 86 15.53 6.17 -10.84
N ILE A 87 16.81 6.38 -10.53
CA ILE A 87 17.36 6.15 -9.19
C ILE A 87 16.83 7.17 -8.17
N LEU A 88 16.47 8.39 -8.58
CA LEU A 88 15.95 9.41 -7.68
C LEU A 88 14.44 9.26 -7.44
N THR A 89 13.67 8.86 -8.46
CA THR A 89 12.20 8.77 -8.38
C THR A 89 11.69 7.35 -8.16
N GLY A 90 12.51 6.34 -8.38
CA GLY A 90 12.11 4.93 -8.41
C GLY A 90 12.33 4.32 -9.80
N PRO A 91 13.08 3.20 -9.92
CA PRO A 91 13.34 2.53 -11.19
C PRO A 91 12.07 2.13 -11.96
N TYR A 92 10.98 1.91 -11.21
CA TYR A 92 9.65 1.66 -11.73
C TYR A 92 8.57 2.30 -10.86
N THR A 93 7.35 2.41 -11.40
CA THR A 93 6.25 3.16 -10.78
C THR A 93 5.98 2.75 -9.34
N HIS A 94 5.92 1.47 -9.00
CA HIS A 94 5.61 1.02 -7.64
C HIS A 94 6.73 1.33 -6.63
N PHE A 95 7.99 1.52 -7.04
CA PHE A 95 9.13 1.67 -6.12
C PHE A 95 9.01 2.84 -5.13
N TRP A 96 8.16 3.84 -5.41
CA TRP A 96 7.90 4.97 -4.50
C TRP A 96 7.60 4.51 -3.07
N TYR A 97 6.95 3.35 -2.90
CA TYR A 97 6.64 2.81 -1.58
C TYR A 97 7.90 2.42 -0.77
N LEU A 98 8.97 1.96 -1.44
CA LEU A 98 10.24 1.68 -0.77
C LEU A 98 10.92 2.97 -0.27
N TYR A 99 10.82 4.07 -1.02
CA TYR A 99 11.28 5.39 -0.55
C TYR A 99 10.47 5.85 0.66
N LEU A 100 9.14 5.66 0.62
CA LEU A 100 8.29 5.91 1.77
C LEU A 100 8.74 5.10 2.99
N LEU A 101 9.00 3.80 2.83
CA LEU A 101 9.49 2.95 3.92
C LEU A 101 10.84 3.43 4.48
N ILE A 102 11.77 3.84 3.62
CA ILE A 102 13.05 4.43 4.06
C ILE A 102 12.78 5.68 4.89
N GLY A 103 11.91 6.58 4.44
CA GLY A 103 11.51 7.77 5.19
C GLY A 103 10.92 7.42 6.56
N LEU A 104 10.00 6.44 6.62
CA LEU A 104 9.43 5.97 7.89
C LEU A 104 10.50 5.36 8.81
N TYR A 105 11.51 4.69 8.28
CA TYR A 105 12.61 4.14 9.09
C TYR A 105 13.53 5.20 9.63
N ILE A 106 13.84 6.24 8.86
CA ILE A 106 14.59 7.40 9.34
C ILE A 106 13.84 8.09 10.49
N LEU A 107 12.53 8.20 10.38
CA LEU A 107 11.67 8.80 11.41
C LEU A 107 11.40 7.87 12.61
N THR A 108 11.59 6.56 12.46
CA THR A 108 11.23 5.57 13.48
C THR A 108 11.88 5.85 14.85
N PRO A 109 13.19 6.12 14.98
CA PRO A 109 13.80 6.36 16.29
C PRO A 109 13.17 7.54 17.03
N VAL A 110 12.87 8.64 16.32
CA VAL A 110 12.24 9.84 16.88
C VAL A 110 10.82 9.53 17.33
N PHE A 111 10.00 8.99 16.42
CA PHE A 111 8.60 8.70 16.73
C PHE A 111 8.43 7.56 17.74
N ARG A 112 9.41 6.66 17.85
CA ARG A 112 9.40 5.61 18.88
C ARG A 112 9.47 6.23 20.28
N ILE A 113 10.36 7.20 20.49
CA ILE A 113 10.45 7.94 21.75
C ILE A 113 9.17 8.74 21.98
N VAL A 114 8.69 9.48 20.96
CA VAL A 114 7.44 10.24 21.07
C VAL A 114 6.29 9.34 21.50
N VAL A 115 6.07 8.20 20.84
CA VAL A 115 4.99 7.28 21.20
C VAL A 115 5.18 6.63 22.57
N ALA A 116 6.42 6.30 22.96
CA ALA A 116 6.71 5.66 24.23
C ALA A 116 6.44 6.57 25.45
N TYR A 117 6.76 7.86 25.32
CA TYR A 117 6.64 8.83 26.43
C TYR A 117 5.43 9.76 26.30
N SER A 118 4.75 9.79 25.15
CA SER A 118 3.49 10.53 25.00
C SER A 118 2.35 9.79 25.66
N GLY A 119 1.65 10.45 26.59
CA GLY A 119 0.37 9.95 27.07
C GLY A 119 -0.66 9.80 25.94
N ARG A 120 -1.63 8.89 26.12
CA ARG A 120 -2.68 8.61 25.12
C ARG A 120 -3.46 9.86 24.66
N LYS A 121 -3.62 10.85 25.55
CA LYS A 121 -4.28 12.13 25.24
C LYS A 121 -3.51 12.92 24.18
N LEU A 122 -2.18 13.01 24.31
CA LEU A 122 -1.33 13.74 23.37
C LEU A 122 -1.29 13.06 22.00
N LEU A 123 -1.18 11.72 21.98
CA LEU A 123 -1.25 10.96 20.71
C LEU A 123 -2.60 11.15 20.01
N ARG A 124 -3.71 11.12 20.76
CA ARG A 124 -5.04 11.39 20.20
C ARG A 124 -5.14 12.81 19.65
N TYR A 125 -4.64 13.80 20.38
CA TYR A 125 -4.60 15.20 19.93
C TYR A 125 -3.83 15.35 18.61
N PHE A 126 -2.64 14.77 18.52
CA PHE A 126 -1.84 14.73 17.30
C PHE A 126 -2.63 14.11 16.13
N LEU A 127 -3.27 12.95 16.36
CA LEU A 127 -4.04 12.26 15.32
C LEU A 127 -5.28 13.04 14.87
N VAL A 128 -5.93 13.79 15.76
CA VAL A 128 -7.05 14.67 15.38
C VAL A 128 -6.56 15.81 14.49
N ILE A 129 -5.46 16.48 14.86
CA ILE A 129 -4.88 17.54 14.02
C ILE A 129 -4.45 17.01 12.66
N TRP A 130 -3.74 15.86 12.65
CA TRP A 130 -3.34 15.19 11.43
C TRP A 130 -4.54 14.87 10.54
N PHE A 131 -5.62 14.35 11.12
CA PHE A 131 -6.84 14.01 10.39
C PHE A 131 -7.51 15.23 9.79
N VAL A 132 -7.61 16.33 10.54
CA VAL A 132 -8.17 17.59 10.03
C VAL A 132 -7.34 18.09 8.84
N GLY A 133 -6.02 18.16 8.98
CA GLY A 133 -5.14 18.60 7.90
C GLY A 133 -5.14 17.69 6.68
N THR A 134 -5.21 16.38 6.88
CA THR A 134 -5.06 15.37 5.83
C THR A 134 -6.37 15.09 5.09
N ALA A 135 -7.50 15.10 5.80
CA ALA A 135 -8.81 14.71 5.24
C ALA A 135 -9.78 15.88 5.06
N ILE A 136 -9.81 16.84 6.00
CA ILE A 136 -10.81 17.91 6.00
C ILE A 136 -10.36 19.08 5.12
N VAL A 137 -9.09 19.48 5.16
CA VAL A 137 -8.59 20.57 4.30
C VAL A 137 -8.82 20.28 2.81
N PRO A 138 -8.43 19.11 2.26
CA PRO A 138 -8.73 18.82 0.85
C PRO A 138 -10.23 18.78 0.55
N LEU A 139 -11.06 18.34 1.49
CA LEU A 139 -12.51 18.29 1.33
C LEU A 139 -13.13 19.68 1.25
N VAL A 140 -12.66 20.64 2.05
CA VAL A 140 -13.13 22.03 1.97
C VAL A 140 -12.68 22.65 0.65
N ASN A 141 -11.43 22.42 0.25
CA ASN A 141 -10.87 22.96 -0.99
C ASN A 141 -11.56 22.40 -2.25
N LEU A 142 -12.19 21.22 -2.18
CA LEU A 142 -13.00 20.66 -3.27
C LEU A 142 -14.20 21.54 -3.62
N SER A 143 -14.71 22.35 -2.69
CA SER A 143 -15.85 23.23 -2.94
C SER A 143 -15.52 24.42 -3.84
N GLU A 144 -14.23 24.71 -4.08
CA GLU A 144 -13.66 25.91 -4.73
C GLU A 144 -14.03 27.27 -4.09
N LYS A 145 -15.13 27.33 -3.33
CA LYS A 145 -15.64 28.52 -2.63
C LYS A 145 -14.79 28.91 -1.43
N TYR A 146 -14.21 27.94 -0.74
CA TYR A 146 -13.39 28.16 0.43
C TYR A 146 -12.05 27.45 0.26
N VAL A 147 -10.97 28.17 0.53
CA VAL A 147 -9.61 27.62 0.53
C VAL A 147 -9.06 27.71 1.93
N LEU A 148 -8.82 26.54 2.54
CA LEU A 148 -8.08 26.43 3.78
C LEU A 148 -6.59 26.34 3.49
N ASN A 149 -5.82 27.17 4.17
CA ASN A 149 -4.36 27.15 4.05
C ASN A 149 -3.80 25.88 4.71
N ALA A 150 -3.36 24.92 3.89
CA ALA A 150 -2.82 23.65 4.36
C ALA A 150 -1.54 23.80 5.20
N ASN A 151 -0.83 24.94 5.12
CA ASN A 151 0.39 25.20 5.89
C ASN A 151 0.15 25.26 7.41
N VAL A 152 -1.11 25.45 7.84
CA VAL A 152 -1.50 25.33 9.27
C VAL A 152 -1.24 23.91 9.79
N PHE A 153 -1.29 22.91 8.92
CA PHE A 153 -1.11 21.50 9.26
C PHE A 153 0.26 20.99 8.80
N LEU A 154 1.25 21.16 9.66
CA LEU A 154 2.66 20.83 9.37
C LEU A 154 2.94 19.32 9.30
N LEU A 155 2.13 18.51 9.97
CA LEU A 155 2.30 17.05 10.05
C LEU A 155 1.08 16.36 9.42
N THR A 156 1.14 16.17 8.09
CA THR A 156 0.09 15.53 7.27
C THR A 156 0.64 14.31 6.51
N GLY A 157 -0.25 13.60 5.82
CA GLY A 157 0.15 12.49 4.94
C GLY A 157 0.49 11.20 5.68
N TRP A 158 1.51 10.47 5.21
CA TRP A 158 1.78 9.10 5.66
C TRP A 158 2.22 8.96 7.13
N ILE A 159 2.77 10.03 7.72
CA ILE A 159 3.25 9.98 9.11
C ILE A 159 2.12 9.73 10.10
N GLY A 160 0.93 10.26 9.85
CA GLY A 160 -0.19 10.02 10.74
C GLY A 160 -0.71 8.60 10.68
N TYR A 161 -0.71 7.94 9.50
CA TYR A 161 -0.98 6.49 9.44
C TYR A 161 0.04 5.67 10.24
N PHE A 162 1.31 6.07 10.20
CA PHE A 162 2.38 5.40 10.95
C PHE A 162 2.15 5.50 12.46
N VAL A 163 1.84 6.68 12.99
CA VAL A 163 1.50 6.85 14.42
C VAL A 163 0.14 6.23 14.75
N LEU A 164 -0.84 6.32 13.86
CA LEU A 164 -2.19 5.79 14.04
C LEU A 164 -2.17 4.28 14.26
N GLY A 165 -1.33 3.54 13.53
CA GLY A 165 -1.16 2.10 13.75
C GLY A 165 -0.69 1.76 15.17
N ALA A 166 0.28 2.51 15.69
CA ALA A 166 0.79 2.33 17.06
C ALA A 166 -0.23 2.74 18.14
N TYR A 167 -1.10 3.71 17.85
CA TYR A 167 -2.22 4.07 18.72
C TYR A 167 -3.32 3.00 18.71
N LEU A 168 -3.71 2.54 17.51
CA LEU A 168 -4.77 1.54 17.33
C LEU A 168 -4.41 0.16 17.87
N SER A 169 -3.13 -0.19 17.96
CA SER A 169 -2.70 -1.44 18.62
C SER A 169 -2.97 -1.47 20.13
N GLN A 170 -3.27 -0.31 20.75
CA GLN A 170 -3.50 -0.17 22.19
C GLN A 170 -4.96 0.09 22.57
N VAL A 171 -5.85 0.25 21.57
CA VAL A 171 -7.27 0.54 21.77
C VAL A 171 -8.12 -0.39 20.93
N ARG A 172 -9.30 -0.76 21.42
CA ARG A 172 -10.25 -1.58 20.67
C ARG A 172 -11.57 -0.86 20.56
N TRP A 173 -12.12 -0.83 19.35
CA TRP A 173 -13.44 -0.28 19.07
C TRP A 173 -14.45 -1.41 18.92
N ARG A 174 -15.74 -1.09 19.07
CA ARG A 174 -16.81 -2.08 18.96
C ARG A 174 -16.92 -2.59 17.52
N THR A 175 -16.96 -3.91 17.35
CA THR A 175 -17.04 -4.57 16.04
C THR A 175 -18.18 -4.08 15.13
N PRO A 176 -19.41 -3.82 15.62
CA PRO A 176 -20.47 -3.30 14.76
C PRO A 176 -20.14 -1.93 14.15
N ILE A 177 -19.52 -1.04 14.93
CA ILE A 177 -19.08 0.28 14.46
C ILE A 177 -18.02 0.11 13.38
N LEU A 178 -17.05 -0.79 13.59
CA LEU A 178 -16.01 -1.05 12.61
C LEU A 178 -16.57 -1.59 11.29
N ARG A 179 -17.51 -2.55 11.34
CA ARG A 179 -18.18 -3.08 10.14
C ARG A 179 -18.93 -1.98 9.39
N LEU A 180 -19.66 -1.14 10.11
CA LEU A 180 -20.37 -0.01 9.53
C LEU A 180 -19.40 0.97 8.84
N LEU A 181 -18.32 1.37 9.52
CA LEU A 181 -17.30 2.26 8.96
C LEU A 181 -16.62 1.67 7.72
N LEU A 182 -16.37 0.36 7.71
CA LEU A 182 -15.78 -0.32 6.56
C LEU A 182 -16.73 -0.30 5.35
N VAL A 183 -17.99 -0.68 5.56
CA VAL A 183 -19.01 -0.68 4.50
C VAL A 183 -19.21 0.73 3.97
N LEU A 184 -19.43 1.71 4.85
CA LEU A 184 -19.57 3.11 4.45
C LEU A 184 -18.32 3.64 3.74
N GLY A 185 -17.12 3.27 4.19
CA GLY A 185 -15.88 3.64 3.51
C GLY A 185 -15.82 3.15 2.06
N TYR A 186 -16.16 1.88 1.81
CA TYR A 186 -16.20 1.35 0.45
C TYR A 186 -17.32 1.95 -0.39
N LEU A 187 -18.53 2.04 0.14
CA LEU A 187 -19.66 2.64 -0.58
C LEU A 187 -19.36 4.09 -0.93
N TRP A 188 -18.79 4.86 -0.01
CA TRP A 188 -18.41 6.25 -0.27
C TRP A 188 -17.29 6.36 -1.30
N THR A 189 -16.34 5.42 -1.32
CA THR A 189 -15.30 5.41 -2.36
C THR A 189 -15.91 5.14 -3.74
N ILE A 190 -16.78 4.14 -3.85
CA ILE A 190 -17.39 3.72 -5.12
C ILE A 190 -18.37 4.78 -5.64
N PHE A 191 -19.36 5.13 -4.82
CA PHE A 191 -20.43 6.05 -5.20
C PHE A 191 -19.99 7.51 -5.15
N GLY A 192 -19.14 7.89 -4.19
CA GLY A 192 -18.57 9.23 -4.15
C GLY A 192 -17.72 9.51 -5.39
N THR A 193 -16.90 8.56 -5.83
CA THR A 193 -16.15 8.73 -7.09
C THR A 193 -17.08 8.83 -8.29
N TYR A 194 -18.11 7.98 -8.37
CA TYR A 194 -19.12 8.05 -9.44
C TYR A 194 -19.81 9.43 -9.48
N LEU A 195 -20.31 9.90 -8.34
CA LEU A 195 -21.00 11.19 -8.25
C LEU A 195 -20.06 12.34 -8.60
N LEU A 196 -18.83 12.33 -8.10
CA LEU A 196 -17.86 13.39 -8.34
C LEU A 196 -17.46 13.48 -9.81
N VAL A 197 -17.24 12.33 -10.46
CA VAL A 197 -16.96 12.28 -11.90
C VAL A 197 -18.18 12.72 -12.70
N ALA A 198 -19.38 12.35 -12.28
CA ALA A 198 -20.62 12.73 -12.96
C ALA A 198 -20.95 14.23 -12.84
N THR A 199 -20.52 14.91 -11.77
CA THR A 199 -20.85 16.32 -11.51
C THR A 199 -19.73 17.30 -11.82
N ILE A 200 -18.48 16.99 -11.44
CA ILE A 200 -17.31 17.87 -11.57
C ILE A 200 -16.39 17.43 -12.71
N GLY A 201 -16.50 16.17 -13.15
CA GLY A 201 -15.74 15.62 -14.26
C GLY A 201 -14.58 14.72 -13.83
N GLU A 202 -13.96 14.06 -14.81
CA GLU A 202 -13.00 12.98 -14.59
C GLU A 202 -11.68 13.43 -13.93
N GLN A 203 -11.35 14.73 -14.01
CA GLN A 203 -10.15 15.30 -13.39
C GLN A 203 -10.11 15.08 -11.87
N GLN A 204 -11.28 15.03 -11.22
CA GLN A 204 -11.39 14.81 -9.78
C GLN A 204 -11.59 13.34 -9.38
N SER A 205 -11.52 12.40 -10.33
CA SER A 205 -11.74 10.96 -10.09
C SER A 205 -10.83 10.37 -9.00
N GLN A 206 -9.66 10.96 -8.76
CA GLN A 206 -8.71 10.46 -7.76
C GLN A 206 -9.01 10.94 -6.33
N PHE A 207 -9.94 11.87 -6.12
CA PHE A 207 -10.20 12.48 -4.80
C PHE A 207 -10.57 11.43 -3.75
N PHE A 208 -11.62 10.65 -3.99
CA PHE A 208 -12.07 9.60 -3.07
C PHE A 208 -11.19 8.34 -3.11
N TYR A 209 -10.35 8.20 -4.13
CA TYR A 209 -9.33 7.15 -4.18
C TYR A 209 -8.07 7.47 -3.39
N ASN A 210 -7.84 8.75 -3.07
CA ASN A 210 -6.65 9.18 -2.37
C ASN A 210 -6.58 8.51 -1.00
N SER A 211 -5.43 7.94 -0.65
CA SER A 211 -5.23 7.31 0.66
C SER A 211 -5.42 8.28 1.83
N PHE A 212 -5.39 9.59 1.59
CA PHE A 212 -5.61 10.64 2.58
C PHE A 212 -7.07 11.11 2.68
N SER A 213 -7.94 10.62 1.80
CA SER A 213 -9.36 10.92 1.86
C SER A 213 -10.02 10.34 3.11
N PHE A 214 -11.06 11.02 3.60
CA PHE A 214 -11.81 10.63 4.79
C PHE A 214 -12.29 9.17 4.73
N ASN A 215 -12.90 8.78 3.61
CA ASN A 215 -13.44 7.43 3.39
C ASN A 215 -12.36 6.35 3.43
N VAL A 216 -11.19 6.60 2.81
CA VAL A 216 -10.08 5.62 2.84
C VAL A 216 -9.47 5.53 4.23
N ILE A 217 -9.31 6.65 4.95
CA ILE A 217 -8.84 6.63 6.35
C ILE A 217 -9.77 5.78 7.22
N MET A 218 -11.08 6.07 7.19
CA MET A 218 -12.06 5.36 8.01
C MET A 218 -12.14 3.88 7.67
N GLY A 219 -12.17 3.54 6.37
CA GLY A 219 -12.14 2.15 5.90
C GLY A 219 -10.86 1.42 6.33
N SER A 220 -9.71 2.10 6.29
CA SER A 220 -8.42 1.53 6.72
C SER A 220 -8.37 1.28 8.23
N VAL A 221 -8.83 2.23 9.06
CA VAL A 221 -8.93 2.08 10.51
C VAL A 221 -9.83 0.90 10.86
N ALA A 222 -11.00 0.82 10.20
CA ALA A 222 -11.94 -0.25 10.40
C ALA A 222 -11.35 -1.62 10.06
N LEU A 223 -10.75 -1.74 8.87
CA LEU A 223 -10.14 -2.97 8.40
C LEU A 223 -8.95 -3.39 9.26
N PHE A 224 -8.08 -2.44 9.66
CA PHE A 224 -6.95 -2.70 10.54
C PHE A 224 -7.38 -3.30 11.88
N GLN A 225 -8.38 -2.71 12.53
CA GLN A 225 -8.90 -3.18 13.82
C GLN A 225 -9.59 -4.55 13.70
N LEU A 226 -10.38 -4.75 12.64
CA LEU A 226 -11.05 -6.02 12.36
C LEU A 226 -10.04 -7.15 12.14
N LEU A 227 -9.02 -6.93 11.29
CA LEU A 227 -7.95 -7.90 11.03
C LEU A 227 -7.14 -8.17 12.30
N SER A 228 -6.83 -7.13 13.08
CA SER A 228 -6.08 -7.27 14.33
C SER A 228 -6.87 -7.99 15.44
N ALA A 229 -8.19 -8.11 15.30
CA ALA A 229 -9.07 -8.82 16.25
C ALA A 229 -9.28 -10.30 15.90
N VAL A 230 -8.78 -10.75 14.74
CA VAL A 230 -8.95 -12.14 14.29
C VAL A 230 -8.18 -13.10 15.22
N PRO A 231 -8.85 -14.10 15.83
CA PRO A 231 -8.18 -15.08 16.67
C PRO A 231 -7.41 -16.09 15.81
N MET A 232 -6.15 -15.76 15.49
CA MET A 232 -5.33 -16.60 14.60
C MET A 232 -5.22 -18.05 15.07
N HIS A 233 -5.16 -18.29 16.38
CA HIS A 233 -5.09 -19.66 16.95
C HIS A 233 -6.32 -20.52 16.58
N ALA A 234 -7.52 -19.93 16.48
CA ALA A 234 -8.74 -20.65 16.13
C ALA A 234 -8.84 -20.98 14.62
N ILE A 235 -8.16 -20.18 13.77
CA ILE A 235 -8.14 -20.38 12.32
C ILE A 235 -7.05 -21.38 11.91
N VAL A 236 -5.91 -21.34 12.60
CA VAL A 236 -4.73 -22.18 12.29
C VAL A 236 -5.07 -23.69 12.34
N GLY A 237 -5.97 -24.11 13.24
CA GLY A 237 -6.36 -25.50 13.41
C GLY A 237 -7.37 -26.06 12.39
N ARG A 238 -8.12 -25.22 11.67
CA ARG A 238 -9.26 -25.68 10.84
C ARG A 238 -8.96 -25.85 9.36
N LEU A 239 -8.00 -25.11 8.80
CA LEU A 239 -7.73 -25.06 7.35
C LEU A 239 -6.22 -25.11 7.05
N SER A 240 -5.60 -26.29 7.20
CA SER A 240 -4.15 -26.47 7.08
C SER A 240 -3.56 -25.95 5.75
N LEU A 241 -4.26 -26.15 4.62
CA LEU A 241 -3.82 -25.69 3.30
C LEU A 241 -3.86 -24.16 3.18
N VAL A 242 -4.94 -23.52 3.60
CA VAL A 242 -5.09 -22.05 3.56
C VAL A 242 -4.02 -21.41 4.44
N ASN A 243 -3.78 -21.96 5.64
CA ASN A 243 -2.74 -21.47 6.54
C ASN A 243 -1.34 -21.61 5.96
N ARG A 244 -1.06 -22.72 5.26
CA ARG A 244 0.20 -22.89 4.53
C ARG A 244 0.34 -21.81 3.46
N LEU A 245 -0.67 -21.63 2.61
CA LEU A 245 -0.62 -20.64 1.53
C LEU A 245 -0.44 -19.21 2.04
N VAL A 246 -1.23 -18.81 3.06
CA VAL A 246 -1.10 -17.49 3.69
C VAL A 246 0.29 -17.27 4.27
N ARG A 247 0.89 -18.29 4.90
CA ARG A 247 2.25 -18.22 5.42
C ARG A 247 3.28 -18.05 4.30
N GLU A 248 3.17 -18.82 3.21
CA GLU A 248 4.07 -18.69 2.06
C GLU A 248 3.96 -17.30 1.43
N ILE A 249 2.75 -16.77 1.24
CA ILE A 249 2.53 -15.41 0.71
C ILE A 249 3.14 -14.36 1.65
N SER A 250 2.90 -14.48 2.96
CA SER A 250 3.41 -13.54 3.97
C SER A 250 4.94 -13.49 4.01
N GLN A 251 5.60 -14.64 3.95
CA GLN A 251 7.06 -14.73 3.93
C GLN A 251 7.70 -14.21 2.63
N ASN A 252 6.91 -14.11 1.55
CA ASN A 252 7.35 -13.70 0.22
C ASN A 252 6.74 -12.37 -0.24
N THR A 253 6.11 -11.61 0.64
CA THR A 253 5.41 -10.37 0.26
C THR A 253 6.35 -9.34 -0.39
N LEU A 254 7.56 -9.12 0.16
CA LEU A 254 8.54 -8.17 -0.42
C LEU A 254 9.04 -8.58 -1.81
N PRO A 255 9.56 -9.81 -2.04
CA PRO A 255 10.01 -10.21 -3.37
C PRO A 255 8.86 -10.27 -4.38
N ILE A 256 7.65 -10.71 -3.99
CA ILE A 256 6.47 -10.65 -4.86
C ILE A 256 6.16 -9.20 -5.22
N TYR A 257 6.15 -8.32 -4.23
CA TYR A 257 5.93 -6.89 -4.46
C TYR A 257 6.96 -6.28 -5.41
N LEU A 258 8.21 -6.71 -5.37
CA LEU A 258 9.23 -6.21 -6.30
C LEU A 258 9.13 -6.88 -7.68
N PHE A 259 8.67 -8.12 -7.79
CA PHE A 259 8.67 -8.84 -9.06
C PHE A 259 7.36 -8.72 -9.86
N HIS A 260 6.23 -8.54 -9.19
CA HIS A 260 4.90 -8.73 -9.78
C HIS A 260 4.62 -7.88 -11.02
N VAL A 261 5.19 -6.68 -11.15
CA VAL A 261 4.92 -5.82 -12.31
C VAL A 261 5.53 -6.38 -13.59
N MET A 262 6.71 -7.00 -13.54
CA MET A 262 7.28 -7.69 -14.71
C MET A 262 6.37 -8.84 -15.16
N VAL A 263 5.84 -9.62 -14.21
CA VAL A 263 4.91 -10.71 -14.50
C VAL A 263 3.60 -10.16 -15.08
N MET A 264 3.05 -9.11 -14.46
CA MET A 264 1.81 -8.48 -14.92
C MET A 264 1.96 -7.95 -16.35
N GLU A 265 3.06 -7.26 -16.67
CA GLU A 265 3.34 -6.78 -18.03
C GLU A 265 3.52 -7.91 -19.03
N THR A 266 4.18 -8.99 -18.62
CA THR A 266 4.34 -10.19 -19.46
C THR A 266 2.97 -10.75 -19.88
N LEU A 267 2.03 -10.85 -18.94
CA LEU A 267 0.66 -11.30 -19.21
C LEU A 267 -0.14 -10.29 -20.04
N GLN A 268 0.03 -8.99 -19.78
CA GLN A 268 -0.70 -7.92 -20.47
C GLN A 268 -0.23 -7.69 -21.91
N LYS A 269 1.07 -7.86 -22.18
CA LYS A 269 1.66 -7.67 -23.50
C LYS A 269 1.66 -8.95 -24.33
N GLY A 270 1.39 -10.09 -23.70
CA GLY A 270 1.22 -11.37 -24.36
C GLY A 270 2.52 -12.06 -24.78
N TYR A 271 3.61 -11.80 -24.05
CA TYR A 271 4.93 -12.40 -24.35
C TYR A 271 4.96 -13.93 -24.20
N LEU A 272 3.95 -14.53 -23.56
CA LEU A 272 3.79 -15.99 -23.44
C LEU A 272 2.90 -16.59 -24.54
N GLY A 273 2.55 -15.83 -25.58
CA GLY A 273 1.68 -16.27 -26.68
C GLY A 273 0.18 -16.11 -26.41
N PHE A 274 -0.22 -15.61 -25.24
CA PHE A 274 -1.60 -15.26 -24.89
C PHE A 274 -1.65 -13.96 -24.10
N LYS A 275 -2.74 -13.20 -24.20
CA LYS A 275 -2.90 -11.87 -23.58
C LYS A 275 -4.02 -11.87 -22.53
N ILE A 276 -3.75 -11.28 -21.36
CA ILE A 276 -4.75 -10.99 -20.31
C ILE A 276 -4.67 -9.50 -20.00
N SER A 277 -5.62 -8.68 -20.47
CA SER A 277 -5.45 -7.21 -20.48
C SER A 277 -6.71 -6.33 -20.49
N LEU A 278 -7.57 -6.18 -19.48
CA LEU A 278 -8.76 -5.25 -19.42
C LEU A 278 -9.71 -5.11 -20.66
N THR A 279 -9.38 -5.71 -21.79
CA THR A 279 -9.97 -5.52 -23.11
C THR A 279 -10.18 -6.86 -23.80
N THR A 280 -9.61 -7.94 -23.25
CA THR A 280 -9.74 -9.28 -23.81
C THR A 280 -11.00 -9.99 -23.33
N MET A 281 -11.49 -9.69 -22.12
CA MET A 281 -12.66 -10.34 -21.54
C MET A 281 -13.51 -9.34 -20.74
N ASN A 282 -14.52 -9.86 -20.02
CA ASN A 282 -15.25 -9.05 -19.05
C ASN A 282 -14.29 -8.56 -17.95
N PRO A 283 -14.14 -7.24 -17.75
CA PRO A 283 -13.23 -6.65 -16.76
C PRO A 283 -13.44 -7.15 -15.32
N PHE A 284 -14.67 -7.53 -14.96
CA PHE A 284 -14.98 -8.10 -13.64
C PHE A 284 -14.35 -9.46 -13.40
N LEU A 285 -14.11 -10.24 -14.45
CA LEU A 285 -13.41 -11.53 -14.36
C LEU A 285 -11.92 -11.37 -14.61
N GLU A 286 -11.56 -10.46 -15.50
CA GLU A 286 -10.21 -10.26 -15.97
C GLU A 286 -9.28 -9.66 -14.90
N ILE A 287 -9.77 -8.70 -14.10
CA ILE A 287 -8.98 -8.09 -13.01
C ILE A 287 -8.61 -9.14 -11.93
N PRO A 288 -9.55 -9.95 -11.39
CA PRO A 288 -9.19 -11.06 -10.53
C PRO A 288 -8.26 -12.07 -11.20
N LEU A 289 -8.51 -12.42 -12.47
CA LEU A 289 -7.72 -13.41 -13.19
C LEU A 289 -6.25 -12.98 -13.30
N ILE A 290 -5.98 -11.74 -13.74
CA ILE A 290 -4.61 -11.24 -13.83
C ILE A 290 -3.96 -11.11 -12.45
N THR A 291 -4.71 -10.69 -11.43
CA THR A 291 -4.19 -10.55 -10.06
C THR A 291 -3.77 -11.90 -9.49
N ILE A 292 -4.64 -12.90 -9.60
CA ILE A 292 -4.40 -14.27 -9.14
C ILE A 292 -3.24 -14.90 -9.91
N SER A 293 -3.26 -14.80 -11.24
CA SER A 293 -2.19 -15.34 -12.10
C SER A 293 -0.84 -14.70 -11.76
N THR A 294 -0.80 -13.38 -11.62
CA THR A 294 0.41 -12.64 -11.26
C THR A 294 0.94 -13.09 -9.90
N LEU A 295 0.08 -13.24 -8.90
CA LEU A 295 0.46 -13.73 -7.56
C LEU A 295 1.07 -15.12 -7.62
N PHE A 296 0.39 -16.08 -8.27
CA PHE A 296 0.84 -17.47 -8.29
C PHE A 296 2.06 -17.70 -9.18
N ILE A 297 2.20 -17.00 -10.30
CA ILE A 297 3.42 -17.02 -11.11
C ILE A 297 4.58 -16.42 -10.33
N SER A 298 4.37 -15.27 -9.66
CA SER A 298 5.39 -14.64 -8.82
C SER A 298 5.84 -15.59 -7.69
N LEU A 299 4.90 -16.24 -6.99
CA LEU A 299 5.20 -17.25 -5.98
C LEU A 299 5.99 -18.43 -6.57
N GLY A 300 5.53 -18.97 -7.70
CA GLY A 300 6.15 -20.11 -8.38
C GLY A 300 7.58 -19.83 -8.82
N ILE A 301 7.94 -18.58 -9.12
CA ILE A 301 9.29 -18.16 -9.49
C ILE A 301 10.14 -17.81 -8.27
N ILE A 302 9.60 -17.04 -7.33
CA ILE A 302 10.34 -16.56 -6.15
C ILE A 302 10.68 -17.69 -5.18
N MET A 303 9.79 -18.66 -4.98
CA MET A 303 10.01 -19.74 -4.00
C MET A 303 11.22 -20.63 -4.35
N PRO A 304 11.41 -21.11 -5.60
CA PRO A 304 12.64 -21.79 -6.00
C PRO A 304 13.89 -20.91 -5.88
N LEU A 305 13.81 -19.64 -6.31
CA LEU A 305 14.95 -18.72 -6.26
C LEU A 305 15.44 -18.48 -4.83
N LYS A 306 14.55 -18.48 -3.85
CA LYS A 306 14.92 -18.38 -2.43
C LYS A 306 15.70 -19.58 -1.87
N LYS A 307 15.65 -20.74 -2.53
CA LYS A 307 16.43 -21.91 -2.11
C LYS A 307 17.91 -21.79 -2.51
N ILE A 308 18.23 -20.87 -3.43
CA ILE A 308 19.61 -20.64 -3.87
C ILE A 308 20.36 -19.86 -2.77
N PRO A 309 21.51 -20.37 -2.30
CA PRO A 309 22.34 -19.67 -1.31
C PRO A 309 22.68 -18.25 -1.75
N HIS A 310 22.71 -17.31 -0.79
CA HIS A 310 22.95 -15.87 -0.99
C HIS A 310 21.87 -15.11 -1.77
N PHE A 311 21.19 -15.75 -2.72
CA PHE A 311 20.14 -15.11 -3.54
C PHE A 311 18.94 -14.68 -2.71
N ASN A 312 18.60 -15.44 -1.67
CA ASN A 312 17.53 -15.10 -0.72
C ASN A 312 17.70 -13.72 -0.04
N ARG A 313 18.94 -13.25 0.15
CA ARG A 313 19.22 -11.91 0.72
C ARG A 313 19.08 -10.80 -0.31
N LEU A 314 19.29 -11.13 -1.59
CA LEU A 314 19.21 -10.19 -2.70
C LEU A 314 17.76 -9.95 -3.11
N ILE A 315 16.89 -10.95 -3.09
CA ILE A 315 15.52 -10.78 -3.58
C ILE A 315 14.52 -10.33 -2.51
N GLY A 316 14.85 -10.50 -1.21
CA GLY A 316 14.02 -10.09 -0.07
C GLY A 316 13.47 -11.27 0.73
#